data_AF-A0A392PYK6-F1
#
_entry.id   AF-A0A392PYK6-F1
#
_cell.length_a   1.000
_cell.length_b   1.000
_cell.length_c   1.000
_cell.angle_alpha   90.00
_cell.angle_beta   90.00
_cell.angle_gamma   90.00
#
_symmetry.space_group_name_H-M   'P 1'
#
loop_
_entity.id
_entity.type
_entity.pdbx_description
1 polymer ?
#
loop_
_entity_poly.entity_id
_entity_poly.type
_entity_poly.pdbx_seq_one_letter_code
_entity_poly.pdbx_strand_id
1 'polypeptide(L)'
;NLGKGILMRKYIGAVAFNNITRLAFGKRFVNSEGVMDEQGVEFKAIVANGLKLGASLAMAEHIPWLRWMFPLEEEAFAKHGARRDRLTRAIMDEHTQARQKSGGAKQHFVDALLTLQDKYDLSEDTIIGLLWVCCFVFL
;
A
#
# COMPACT_ATOMS: atom_id res chain seq x y z
N ASN A 1 -10.06 -32.00 25.24
CA ASN A 1 -10.14 -30.80 24.39
C ASN A 1 -8.74 -30.37 23.96
N LEU A 2 -8.17 -30.98 22.92
CA LEU A 2 -6.94 -30.49 22.31
C LEU A 2 -7.29 -29.33 21.39
N GLY A 3 -7.13 -28.10 21.88
CA GLY A 3 -7.27 -26.90 21.06
C GLY A 3 -6.26 -26.94 19.91
N LYS A 4 -6.73 -26.84 18.67
CA LYS A 4 -5.85 -26.66 17.51
C LYS A 4 -5.05 -25.37 17.70
N GLY A 5 -3.72 -25.45 17.63
CA GLY A 5 -2.87 -24.27 17.64
C GLY A 5 -3.23 -23.33 16.49
N ILE A 6 -3.47 -22.06 16.79
CA ILE A 6 -3.85 -21.04 15.82
C ILE A 6 -2.62 -20.18 15.53
N LEU A 7 -2.27 -20.02 14.24
CA LEU A 7 -1.22 -19.10 13.83
C LEU A 7 -1.74 -17.66 13.88
N MET A 8 -1.57 -16.99 15.02
CA MET A 8 -2.09 -15.64 15.27
C MET A 8 -1.64 -14.61 14.22
N ARG A 9 -0.42 -14.74 13.68
CA ARG A 9 0.10 -13.86 12.63
C ARG A 9 -0.84 -13.72 11.44
N LYS A 10 -1.50 -14.81 11.02
CA LYS A 10 -2.44 -14.77 9.89
C LYS A 10 -3.66 -13.91 10.18
N TYR A 11 -4.20 -14.02 11.40
CA TYR A 11 -5.41 -13.30 11.80
C TYR A 11 -5.11 -11.83 12.08
N ILE A 12 -4.02 -11.55 12.81
CA ILE A 12 -3.59 -10.18 13.10
C ILE A 12 -3.26 -9.45 11.79
N GLY A 13 -2.54 -10.08 10.87
CA GLY A 13 -2.22 -9.50 9.56
C GLY A 13 -3.47 -9.19 8.74
N ALA A 14 -4.50 -10.05 8.77
CA ALA A 14 -5.76 -9.78 8.08
C ALA A 14 -6.55 -8.62 8.72
N VAL A 15 -6.58 -8.53 10.04
CA VAL A 15 -7.24 -7.42 10.77
C VAL A 15 -6.51 -6.10 10.52
N ALA A 16 -5.18 -6.08 10.63
CA ALA A 16 -4.36 -4.91 10.32
C ALA A 16 -4.61 -4.43 8.89
N PHE A 17 -4.54 -5.34 7.92
CA PHE A 17 -4.82 -5.05 6.52
C PHE A 17 -6.19 -4.41 6.31
N ASN A 18 -7.24 -4.98 6.90
CA ASN A 18 -8.60 -4.45 6.76
C ASN A 18 -8.77 -3.06 7.40
N ASN A 19 -8.09 -2.80 8.51
CA ASN A 19 -8.13 -1.49 9.16
C ASN A 19 -7.36 -0.44 8.37
N ILE A 20 -6.15 -0.75 7.91
CA ILE A 20 -5.30 0.15 7.13
C ILE A 20 -5.97 0.51 5.82
N THR A 21 -6.48 -0.47 5.10
CA THR A 21 -7.10 -0.24 3.80
C THR A 21 -8.38 0.58 3.92
N ARG A 22 -9.13 0.41 5.02
CA ARG A 22 -10.29 1.26 5.34
C ARG A 22 -9.88 2.69 5.70
N LEU A 23 -8.80 2.89 6.46
CA LEU A 23 -8.31 4.23 6.82
C LEU A 23 -7.69 4.95 5.63
N ALA A 24 -6.89 4.24 4.83
CA ALA A 24 -6.18 4.78 3.68
C ALA A 24 -7.14 5.08 2.52
N PHE A 25 -7.92 4.07 2.10
CA PHE A 25 -8.71 4.08 0.88
C PHE A 25 -10.22 4.17 1.12
N GLY A 26 -10.68 4.15 2.37
CA GLY A 26 -12.12 4.18 2.65
C GLY A 26 -12.88 2.91 2.23
N LYS A 27 -12.19 1.86 1.78
CA LYS A 27 -12.80 0.62 1.28
C LYS A 27 -12.13 -0.62 1.87
N ARG A 28 -12.87 -1.73 1.83
CA ARG A 28 -12.38 -3.06 2.20
C ARG A 28 -12.13 -3.83 0.91
N PHE A 29 -10.94 -4.40 0.78
CA PHE A 29 -10.61 -5.28 -0.35
C PHE A 29 -10.97 -6.75 -0.09
N VAL A 30 -11.54 -7.08 1.07
CA VAL A 30 -11.95 -8.43 1.45
C VAL A 30 -13.46 -8.41 1.68
N ASN A 31 -14.17 -9.32 1.01
CA ASN A 31 -15.62 -9.47 1.14
C ASN A 31 -15.99 -10.28 2.42
N SER A 32 -17.29 -10.47 2.66
CA SER A 32 -17.80 -11.24 3.81
C SER A 32 -17.41 -12.72 3.81
N GLU A 33 -17.06 -13.27 2.65
CA GLU A 33 -16.62 -14.67 2.47
C GLU A 33 -15.10 -14.82 2.64
N GLY A 34 -14.38 -13.72 2.89
CA GLY A 34 -12.92 -13.73 3.04
C GLY A 34 -12.16 -13.74 1.70
N VAL A 35 -12.86 -13.56 0.58
CA VAL A 35 -12.26 -13.46 -0.76
C VAL A 35 -11.75 -12.03 -0.97
N MET A 36 -10.52 -11.93 -1.45
CA MET A 36 -9.86 -10.65 -1.74
C MET A 36 -10.08 -10.26 -3.20
N ASP A 37 -10.42 -9.00 -3.46
CA ASP A 37 -10.50 -8.48 -4.82
C ASP A 37 -9.12 -8.31 -5.48
N GLU A 38 -9.11 -8.06 -6.78
CA GLU A 38 -7.87 -7.94 -7.56
C GLU A 38 -6.96 -6.79 -7.05
N GLN A 39 -7.55 -5.66 -6.64
CA GLN A 39 -6.80 -4.52 -6.13
C GLN A 39 -6.15 -4.82 -4.78
N GLY A 40 -6.82 -5.57 -3.91
CA GLY A 40 -6.28 -6.03 -2.64
C GLY A 40 -5.16 -7.04 -2.81
N VAL A 41 -5.31 -7.98 -3.77
CA VAL A 41 -4.26 -8.93 -4.12
C VAL A 41 -3.03 -8.19 -4.63
N GLU A 42 -3.24 -7.23 -5.52
CA GLU A 42 -2.18 -6.41 -6.09
C GLU A 42 -1.48 -5.55 -5.03
N PHE A 43 -2.25 -4.91 -4.15
CA PHE A 43 -1.72 -4.12 -3.04
C PHE A 43 -0.87 -4.96 -2.10
N LYS A 44 -1.32 -6.17 -1.72
CA LYS A 44 -0.51 -7.10 -0.92
C LYS A 44 0.78 -7.51 -1.62
N ALA A 45 0.73 -7.77 -2.92
CA ALA A 45 1.89 -8.15 -3.69
C ALA A 45 2.92 -7.01 -3.78
N ILE A 46 2.45 -5.76 -3.93
CA ILE A 46 3.30 -4.56 -3.89
C ILE A 46 3.95 -4.46 -2.51
N VAL A 47 3.19 -4.48 -1.42
CA VAL A 47 3.74 -4.35 -0.05
C VAL A 47 4.77 -5.44 0.24
N ALA A 48 4.46 -6.70 -0.09
CA ALA A 48 5.38 -7.82 0.12
C ALA A 48 6.69 -7.66 -0.69
N ASN A 49 6.61 -7.24 -1.94
CA ASN A 49 7.80 -7.02 -2.77
C ASN A 49 8.61 -5.81 -2.27
N GLY A 50 7.95 -4.74 -1.86
CA GLY A 50 8.61 -3.56 -1.31
C GLY A 50 9.35 -3.84 0.00
N LEU A 51 8.77 -4.65 0.89
CA LEU A 51 9.46 -5.13 2.11
C LEU A 51 10.72 -5.96 1.77
N LYS A 52 10.63 -6.84 0.76
CA LYS A 52 11.78 -7.64 0.31
C LYS A 52 12.89 -6.77 -0.26
N LEU A 53 12.53 -5.83 -1.14
CA LEU A 53 13.47 -4.89 -1.75
C LEU A 53 14.11 -3.97 -0.70
N GLY A 54 13.32 -3.45 0.25
CA GLY A 54 13.81 -2.63 1.35
C GLY A 54 14.75 -3.37 2.30
N ALA A 55 14.45 -4.64 2.62
CA ALA A 55 15.34 -5.49 3.41
C ALA A 55 16.68 -5.73 2.70
N SER A 56 16.67 -5.96 1.37
CA SER A 56 17.89 -6.10 0.58
C SER A 56 18.74 -4.82 0.59
N LEU A 57 18.10 -3.65 0.46
CA LEU A 57 18.78 -2.35 0.52
C LEU A 57 19.45 -2.14 1.88
N ALA A 58 18.71 -2.37 2.98
CA ALA A 58 19.24 -2.24 4.33
C ALA A 58 20.46 -3.15 4.59
N MET A 59 20.41 -4.40 4.09
CA MET A 59 21.55 -5.33 4.19
C MET A 59 22.77 -4.86 3.38
N ALA A 60 22.56 -4.30 2.18
CA ALA A 60 23.63 -3.79 1.34
C ALA A 60 24.30 -2.53 1.92
N GLU A 61 23.53 -1.68 2.61
CA GLU A 61 24.03 -0.48 3.29
C GLU A 61 24.78 -0.81 4.59
N HIS A 62 24.25 -1.74 5.39
CA HIS A 62 24.83 -2.06 6.71
C HIS A 62 26.00 -3.06 6.64
N ILE A 63 26.11 -3.85 5.55
CA ILE A 63 27.16 -4.86 5.35
C ILE A 63 27.85 -4.64 3.98
N PRO A 64 28.76 -3.66 3.87
CA PRO A 64 29.33 -3.24 2.58
C PRO A 64 30.03 -4.35 1.79
N TRP A 65 30.65 -5.33 2.47
CA TRP A 65 31.35 -6.46 1.83
C TRP A 65 30.40 -7.55 1.31
N LEU A 66 29.11 -7.50 1.66
CA LEU A 66 28.07 -8.42 1.17
C LEU A 66 27.27 -7.84 -0.01
N ARG A 67 27.60 -6.61 -0.45
CA ARG A 67 26.94 -5.90 -1.55
C ARG A 67 26.94 -6.68 -2.87
N TRP A 68 27.95 -7.51 -3.12
CA TRP A 68 28.02 -8.35 -4.33
C TRP A 68 26.98 -9.49 -4.35
N MET A 69 26.47 -9.90 -3.18
CA MET A 69 25.41 -10.92 -3.04
C MET A 69 24.01 -10.31 -3.15
N PHE A 70 23.90 -8.99 -2.99
CA PHE A 70 22.67 -8.22 -3.11
C PHE A 70 22.84 -7.12 -4.18
N PRO A 71 23.01 -7.48 -5.47
CA PRO A 71 23.04 -6.49 -6.52
C PRO A 71 21.73 -5.69 -6.45
N LEU A 72 21.85 -4.37 -6.41
CA LEU A 72 20.70 -3.48 -6.49
C LEU A 72 20.06 -3.66 -7.87
N GLU A 73 18.96 -4.41 -7.92
CA GLU A 73 18.20 -4.63 -9.14
C GLU A 73 17.37 -3.36 -9.44
N GLU A 74 18.01 -2.31 -9.97
CA GLU A 74 17.36 -1.05 -10.33
C GLU A 74 16.11 -1.27 -11.19
N GLU A 75 16.17 -2.22 -12.13
CA GLU A 75 15.01 -2.62 -12.94
C GLU A 75 13.86 -3.18 -12.10
N ALA A 76 14.15 -3.98 -11.07
CA ALA A 76 13.13 -4.51 -10.17
C ALA A 76 12.51 -3.40 -9.31
N PHE A 77 13.33 -2.44 -8.84
CA PHE A 77 12.84 -1.25 -8.13
C PHE A 77 11.96 -0.37 -9.03
N ALA A 78 12.39 -0.10 -10.26
CA ALA A 78 11.64 0.71 -11.22
C ALA A 78 10.31 0.02 -11.59
N LYS A 79 10.33 -1.27 -11.88
CA LYS A 79 9.12 -2.07 -12.17
C LYS A 79 8.17 -2.09 -10.98
N HIS A 80 8.72 -2.22 -9.77
CA HIS A 80 7.94 -2.18 -8.54
C HIS A 80 7.28 -0.80 -8.33
N GLY A 81 8.03 0.29 -8.52
CA GLY A 81 7.53 1.66 -8.46
C GLY A 81 6.41 1.92 -9.47
N ALA A 82 6.61 1.55 -10.74
CA ALA A 82 5.59 1.72 -11.77
C ALA A 82 4.28 0.97 -11.45
N ARG A 83 4.39 -0.25 -10.90
CA ARG A 83 3.25 -1.08 -10.49
C ARG A 83 2.50 -0.46 -9.31
N ARG A 84 3.25 0.04 -8.33
CA ARG A 84 2.76 0.80 -7.18
C ARG A 84 1.98 2.04 -7.63
N ASP A 85 2.58 2.85 -8.49
CA ASP A 85 1.99 4.11 -8.95
C ASP A 85 0.73 3.86 -9.79
N ARG A 86 0.73 2.83 -10.65
CA ARG A 86 -0.45 2.44 -11.42
C ARG A 86 -1.65 2.08 -10.53
N LEU A 87 -1.42 1.29 -9.47
CA LEU A 87 -2.47 0.96 -8.52
C LEU A 87 -3.00 2.22 -7.82
N THR A 88 -2.11 3.11 -7.38
CA THR A 88 -2.52 4.34 -6.70
C THR A 88 -3.32 5.26 -7.60
N ARG A 89 -2.90 5.46 -8.86
CA ARG A 89 -3.64 6.24 -9.85
C ARG A 89 -5.05 5.70 -10.05
N ALA A 90 -5.19 4.39 -10.24
CA ALA A 90 -6.51 3.77 -10.38
C ALA A 90 -7.42 4.06 -9.18
N ILE A 91 -6.87 4.00 -7.95
CA ILE A 91 -7.65 4.30 -6.75
C ILE A 91 -7.97 5.79 -6.65
N MET A 92 -7.02 6.68 -6.95
CA MET A 92 -7.27 8.13 -6.96
C MET A 92 -8.36 8.50 -7.97
N ASP A 93 -8.34 7.93 -9.18
CA ASP A 93 -9.36 8.15 -10.20
C ASP A 93 -10.75 7.70 -9.75
N GLU A 94 -10.85 6.53 -9.10
CA GLU A 94 -12.10 6.04 -8.51
C GLU A 94 -12.66 7.04 -7.49
N HIS A 95 -11.80 7.60 -6.64
CA HIS A 95 -12.22 8.57 -5.61
C HIS A 95 -12.61 9.91 -6.21
N THR A 96 -11.87 10.41 -7.20
CA THR A 96 -12.21 11.64 -7.93
C THR A 96 -13.58 11.52 -8.61
N GLN A 97 -13.85 10.40 -9.27
CA GLN A 97 -15.17 10.12 -9.86
C GLN A 97 -16.26 9.99 -8.79
N ALA A 98 -15.96 9.36 -7.66
CA ALA A 98 -16.92 9.23 -6.55
C ALA A 98 -17.30 10.61 -5.99
N ARG A 99 -16.35 11.53 -5.81
CA ARG A 99 -16.60 12.91 -5.36
C ARG A 99 -17.54 13.67 -6.27
N GLN A 100 -17.32 13.57 -7.58
CA GLN A 100 -18.19 14.21 -8.58
C GLN A 100 -19.64 13.69 -8.49
N LYS A 101 -19.83 12.42 -8.17
CA LYS A 101 -21.15 11.79 -8.03
C LYS A 101 -21.81 12.04 -6.68
N SER A 102 -21.06 12.03 -5.58
CA SER A 102 -21.60 12.14 -4.22
C SER A 102 -21.60 13.55 -3.63
N GLY A 103 -21.02 14.53 -4.32
CA GLY A 103 -21.07 15.95 -3.92
C GLY A 103 -20.14 16.34 -2.77
N GLY A 104 -19.13 15.53 -2.43
CA GLY A 104 -18.19 15.85 -1.35
C GLY A 104 -17.14 14.79 -1.05
N ALA A 105 -16.09 15.19 -0.33
CA ALA A 105 -15.00 14.34 0.12
C ALA A 105 -15.42 13.44 1.30
N LYS A 106 -14.95 12.19 1.33
CA LYS A 106 -15.17 11.24 2.43
C LYS A 106 -14.02 11.31 3.43
N GLN A 107 -14.25 10.76 4.63
CA GLN A 107 -13.28 10.73 5.73
C GLN A 107 -12.30 9.54 5.61
N HIS A 108 -11.45 9.54 4.58
CA HIS A 108 -10.32 8.62 4.47
C HIS A 108 -9.08 9.32 3.91
N PHE A 109 -7.91 8.73 4.09
CA PHE A 109 -6.62 9.40 3.86
C PHE A 109 -6.43 9.86 2.42
N VAL A 110 -6.75 9.03 1.42
CA VAL A 110 -6.67 9.43 0.00
C VAL A 110 -7.53 10.66 -0.28
N ASP A 111 -8.70 10.77 0.34
CA ASP A 111 -9.55 11.93 0.15
C ASP A 111 -8.95 13.17 0.83
N ALA A 112 -8.38 13.03 2.02
CA ALA A 112 -7.64 14.12 2.64
C ALA A 112 -6.48 14.60 1.75
N LEU A 113 -5.72 13.67 1.13
CA LEU A 113 -4.63 14.01 0.23
C LEU A 113 -5.10 14.72 -1.04
N LEU A 114 -6.20 14.27 -1.67
CA LEU A 114 -6.78 14.95 -2.84
C LEU A 114 -7.28 16.35 -2.49
N THR A 115 -7.88 16.56 -1.32
CA THR A 115 -8.27 17.91 -0.88
C THR A 115 -7.06 18.81 -0.59
N LEU A 116 -5.96 18.24 -0.09
CA LEU A 116 -4.70 18.97 0.09
C LEU A 116 -4.04 19.28 -1.26
N GLN A 117 -4.17 18.40 -2.24
CA GLN A 117 -3.75 18.64 -3.61
C GLN A 117 -4.41 19.89 -4.18
N ASP A 118 -5.74 19.96 -4.11
CA ASP A 118 -6.51 21.09 -4.61
C ASP A 118 -6.16 22.41 -3.89
N LYS A 119 -5.80 22.34 -2.60
CA LYS A 119 -5.52 23.50 -1.77
C LYS A 119 -4.09 24.02 -1.89
N TYR A 120 -3.11 23.14 -2.06
CA TYR A 120 -1.68 23.46 -1.99
C TYR A 120 -0.91 23.11 -3.27
N ASP A 121 -1.60 22.74 -4.35
CA ASP A 121 -1.01 22.35 -5.63
C ASP A 121 0.05 21.25 -5.50
N LEU A 122 -0.26 20.22 -4.69
CA LEU A 122 0.66 19.10 -4.47
C LEU A 122 0.82 18.29 -5.77
N SER A 123 2.07 17.92 -6.08
CA SER A 123 2.31 17.00 -7.19
C SER A 123 1.71 15.62 -6.91
N GLU A 124 1.29 14.95 -7.98
CA GLU A 124 0.78 13.58 -7.90
C GLU A 124 1.81 12.63 -7.24
N ASP A 125 3.10 12.81 -7.56
CA ASP A 125 4.19 12.04 -6.96
C ASP A 125 4.28 12.22 -5.44
N THR A 126 3.98 13.43 -4.94
CA THR A 126 3.97 13.71 -3.50
C THR A 126 2.82 12.98 -2.82
N ILE A 127 1.64 12.96 -3.44
CA ILE A 127 0.45 12.26 -2.93
C ILE A 127 0.71 10.76 -2.88
N ILE A 128 1.24 10.20 -3.98
CA ILE A 128 1.62 8.80 -4.06
C ILE A 128 2.64 8.49 -2.95
N GLY A 129 3.69 9.30 -2.83
CA GLY A 129 4.70 9.14 -1.78
C GLY A 129 4.10 9.11 -0.36
N LEU A 130 3.28 10.10 -0.01
CA LEU A 130 2.65 10.19 1.32
C LEU A 130 1.69 9.03 1.61
N LEU A 131 0.91 8.60 0.61
CA LEU A 131 0.04 7.44 0.72
C LEU A 131 0.83 6.17 1.06
N TRP A 132 1.95 5.94 0.36
CA TRP A 132 2.75 4.75 0.57
C TRP A 132 3.56 4.80 1.86
N VAL A 133 4.06 5.97 2.29
CA VAL A 133 4.65 6.13 3.63
C VAL A 133 3.63 5.72 4.70
N CYS A 134 2.39 6.18 4.60
CA CYS A 134 1.32 5.78 5.50
C CYS A 134 1.09 4.26 5.46
N CYS A 135 0.92 3.67 4.27
CA CYS A 135 0.68 2.23 4.13
C CYS A 135 1.84 1.37 4.65
N PHE A 136 3.10 1.78 4.44
CA PHE A 136 4.28 1.05 4.91
C PHE A 136 4.48 1.15 6.43
N VAL A 137 4.14 2.27 7.06
CA VAL A 137 4.26 2.41 8.52
C VAL A 137 3.30 1.46 9.25
N PHE A 138 2.16 1.12 8.65
CA PHE A 138 1.16 0.29 9.30
C PHE A 138 1.21 -1.21 8.92
N LEU A 139 1.94 -1.62 7.88
CA LEU A 139 2.02 -3.00 7.36
C LEU A 139 3.32 -3.71 7.72
#